data_AF-A0A445KYG9-F1
#
_entry.id   AF-A0A445KYG9-F1
#
_cell.length_a   1.000
_cell.length_b   1.000
_cell.length_c   1.000
_cell.angle_alpha   90.00
_cell.angle_beta   90.00
_cell.angle_gamma   90.00
#
_symmetry.space_group_name_H-M   'P 1'
#
loop_
_entity.id
_entity.type
_entity.pdbx_description
1 polymer ?
#
loop_
_entity_poly.entity_id
_entity_poly.type
_entity_poly.pdbx_seq_one_letter_code
_entity_poly.pdbx_strand_id
1 'polypeptide(L)'
;MWLCCAIKYSFLCMSPKLAGLFYFSVLVALQLVAARSSSSTGKGKNHEGSIKYGFSLVKGKANHPMEDYHVAKFAQIQDNELGLFAIYDGHVGDRVPAYLQKHLFTNILREEEFWEDPTLSISKAYESTDQEILSHSSDLGRGGSTAVTAILINGRRLWIANVGDSRAVLSRKGQAVQMTTDHEPNTERGSIETRGGFVSNLPGDVPRVNGKLAVSRAFGDKSLKSHLRSDPDVQNTDVDVDTEILILASDGIWKVK
;
A
#
# COMPACT_ATOMS: atom_id res chain seq x y z
N MET A 1 21.49 -8.37 2.33
CA MET A 1 21.63 -9.65 3.08
C MET A 1 20.79 -9.71 4.36
N TRP A 2 20.53 -8.60 5.07
CA TRP A 2 19.70 -8.57 6.28
C TRP A 2 18.19 -8.76 6.05
N LEU A 3 17.64 -8.27 4.92
CA LEU A 3 16.20 -8.40 4.62
C LEU A 3 15.78 -9.87 4.36
N CYS A 4 16.55 -10.63 3.57
CA CYS A 4 16.30 -12.07 3.36
C CYS A 4 16.45 -12.90 4.65
N CYS A 5 17.34 -12.51 5.57
CA CYS A 5 17.51 -13.23 6.83
C CYS A 5 16.36 -12.92 7.79
N ALA A 6 15.92 -11.66 7.87
CA ALA A 6 14.74 -11.29 8.67
C ALA A 6 13.47 -12.01 8.19
N ILE A 7 13.23 -12.10 6.88
CA ILE A 7 12.03 -12.75 6.33
C ILE A 7 12.04 -14.28 6.52
N LYS A 8 13.21 -14.94 6.55
CA LYS A 8 13.31 -16.37 6.90
C LYS A 8 13.10 -16.64 8.39
N TYR A 9 13.45 -15.71 9.28
CA TYR A 9 13.34 -15.89 10.73
C TYR A 9 12.02 -15.34 11.33
N SER A 10 11.36 -14.38 10.68
CA SER A 10 10.12 -13.76 11.18
C SER A 10 8.89 -14.67 11.15
N PHE A 11 8.96 -15.83 10.48
CA PHE A 11 7.87 -16.83 10.51
C PHE A 11 8.00 -17.89 11.61
N LEU A 12 9.07 -17.89 12.42
CA LEU A 12 9.29 -18.93 13.45
C LEU A 12 9.60 -18.44 14.88
N CYS A 13 9.78 -17.15 15.13
CA CYS A 13 9.93 -16.64 16.50
C CYS A 13 9.25 -15.29 16.71
N MET A 14 7.94 -15.29 16.96
CA MET A 14 7.33 -14.25 17.79
C MET A 14 7.39 -14.73 19.25
N SER A 15 8.45 -14.33 19.97
CA SER A 15 8.45 -14.27 21.43
C SER A 15 8.71 -12.81 21.85
N PRO A 16 7.98 -12.29 22.86
CA PRO A 16 7.97 -10.86 23.14
C PRO A 16 9.14 -10.52 24.05
N LYS A 17 10.08 -9.71 23.56
CA LYS A 17 10.93 -8.79 24.34
C LYS A 17 11.93 -8.11 23.41
N LEU A 18 11.58 -6.92 22.94
CA LEU A 18 12.48 -5.76 22.88
C LEU A 18 11.66 -4.55 22.40
N ALA A 19 11.70 -3.52 23.24
CA ALA A 19 10.90 -2.32 23.13
C ALA A 19 11.69 -1.21 22.41
N GLY A 20 11.04 -0.58 21.44
CA GLY A 20 11.42 0.70 20.81
C GLY A 20 10.19 1.20 20.06
N LEU A 21 9.96 2.51 19.99
CA LEU A 21 8.73 3.13 19.46
C LEU A 21 8.47 2.77 17.99
N PHE A 22 7.47 1.95 17.64
CA PHE A 22 7.06 1.79 16.23
C PHE A 22 5.55 1.79 15.99
N TYR A 23 5.24 2.40 14.85
CA TYR A 23 3.93 2.71 14.27
C TYR A 23 3.37 1.50 13.52
N PHE A 24 2.12 1.63 13.08
CA PHE A 24 1.23 0.56 12.59
C PHE A 24 1.85 -0.33 11.51
N SER A 25 1.45 -1.59 11.48
CA SER A 25 2.03 -2.56 10.57
C SER A 25 0.96 -3.44 9.97
N VAL A 26 0.77 -3.31 8.65
CA VAL A 26 0.25 -4.40 7.85
C VAL A 26 1.39 -4.96 6.99
N LEU A 27 1.68 -6.24 7.14
CA LEU A 27 2.53 -6.98 6.21
C LEU A 27 1.62 -7.84 5.35
N VAL A 28 1.55 -7.61 4.04
CA VAL A 28 1.06 -8.64 3.10
C VAL A 28 2.30 -9.26 2.47
N ALA A 29 2.60 -10.48 2.90
CA ALA A 29 3.68 -11.29 2.36
C ALA A 29 3.08 -12.29 1.37
N LEU A 30 3.35 -12.09 0.07
CA LEU A 30 3.05 -13.10 -0.95
C LEU A 30 4.15 -14.17 -0.90
N GLN A 31 4.09 -15.07 0.09
CA GLN A 31 5.12 -16.07 0.33
C GLN A 31 4.60 -17.50 0.16
N LEU A 32 5.36 -18.29 -0.60
CA LEU A 32 5.20 -19.73 -0.73
C LEU A 32 5.36 -20.40 0.64
N VAL A 33 4.25 -20.85 1.25
CA VAL A 33 4.10 -21.84 2.36
C VAL A 33 3.48 -21.24 3.65
N ALA A 34 2.79 -22.12 4.39
CA ALA A 34 1.58 -21.86 5.18
C ALA A 34 1.78 -21.67 6.70
N ALA A 35 0.94 -20.84 7.34
CA ALA A 35 0.76 -20.78 8.81
C ALA A 35 -0.70 -20.40 9.21
N ARG A 36 -1.23 -20.86 10.36
CA ARG A 36 -2.67 -20.79 10.77
C ARG A 36 -3.12 -19.39 11.25
N SER A 37 -4.44 -19.09 11.22
CA SER A 37 -5.04 -17.73 11.29
C SER A 37 -5.71 -17.33 12.63
N SER A 38 -5.70 -16.02 12.92
CA SER A 38 -6.54 -15.24 13.85
C SER A 38 -7.13 -14.01 13.12
N SER A 39 -8.04 -13.20 13.68
CA SER A 39 -8.66 -12.07 12.94
C SER A 39 -7.68 -10.97 12.47
N SER A 40 -6.48 -10.91 13.06
CA SER A 40 -5.39 -10.01 12.68
C SER A 40 -4.34 -10.66 11.77
N THR A 41 -4.50 -11.95 11.44
CA THR A 41 -3.57 -12.70 10.60
C THR A 41 -4.31 -13.62 9.64
N GLY A 42 -3.99 -13.56 8.36
CA GLY A 42 -4.64 -14.41 7.37
C GLY A 42 -3.66 -15.02 6.40
N LYS A 43 -4.17 -15.96 5.62
CA LYS A 43 -3.43 -16.56 4.51
C LYS A 43 -4.41 -17.07 3.47
N GLY A 44 -3.89 -17.25 2.26
CA GLY A 44 -4.59 -17.90 1.18
C GLY A 44 -3.64 -18.33 0.10
N LYS A 45 -4.22 -18.86 -0.98
CA LYS A 45 -3.49 -19.35 -2.13
C LYS A 45 -4.34 -19.23 -3.37
N ASN A 46 -3.69 -19.19 -4.52
CA ASN A 46 -4.36 -19.21 -5.81
C ASN A 46 -4.94 -20.61 -6.10
N HIS A 47 -5.68 -20.75 -7.19
CA HIS A 47 -6.41 -21.97 -7.57
C HIS A 47 -5.49 -23.20 -7.63
N GLU A 48 -4.36 -23.07 -8.33
CA GLU A 48 -3.35 -24.13 -8.45
C GLU A 48 -2.55 -24.35 -7.15
N GLY A 49 -2.60 -23.40 -6.22
CA GLY A 49 -1.84 -23.40 -4.98
C GLY A 49 -0.35 -23.14 -5.14
N SER A 50 0.09 -22.80 -6.35
CA SER A 50 1.45 -22.41 -6.71
C SER A 50 1.82 -21.04 -6.14
N ILE A 51 0.84 -20.16 -5.89
CA ILE A 51 1.06 -18.83 -5.32
C ILE A 51 0.27 -18.71 -4.03
N LYS A 52 0.91 -18.17 -2.99
CA LYS A 52 0.37 -18.11 -1.63
C LYS A 52 0.58 -16.71 -1.07
N TYR A 53 -0.34 -16.28 -0.23
CA TYR A 53 -0.21 -15.05 0.54
C TYR A 53 -0.43 -15.32 2.03
N GLY A 54 0.16 -14.46 2.83
CA GLY A 54 -0.09 -14.28 4.25
C GLY A 54 -0.22 -12.79 4.54
N PHE A 55 -0.96 -12.45 5.60
CA PHE A 55 -0.99 -11.09 6.10
C PHE A 55 -1.02 -11.04 7.62
N SER A 56 -0.52 -9.94 8.19
CA SER A 56 -0.62 -9.63 9.61
C SER A 56 -0.87 -8.15 9.82
N LEU A 57 -1.79 -7.81 10.73
CA LEU A 57 -2.16 -6.46 11.15
C LEU A 57 -1.86 -6.32 12.63
N VAL A 58 -1.02 -5.35 12.99
CA VAL A 58 -0.68 -5.06 14.37
C VAL A 58 -0.96 -3.60 14.66
N LYS A 59 -1.87 -3.35 15.62
CA LYS A 59 -2.11 -2.01 16.14
C LYS A 59 -0.87 -1.56 16.90
N GLY A 60 -0.30 -0.42 16.49
CA GLY A 60 0.81 0.21 17.18
C GLY A 60 0.42 0.79 18.54
N LYS A 61 1.33 1.54 19.16
CA LYS A 61 1.14 2.17 20.48
C LYS A 61 0.33 3.47 20.46
N ALA A 62 -0.13 3.91 19.29
CA ALA A 62 -0.82 5.19 19.19
C ALA A 62 -2.21 5.12 19.86
N ASN A 63 -2.60 6.24 20.47
CA ASN A 63 -3.85 6.39 21.23
C ASN A 63 -5.07 6.70 20.33
N HIS A 64 -5.10 6.17 19.11
CA HIS A 64 -6.26 6.20 18.21
C HIS A 64 -6.63 4.77 17.77
N PRO A 65 -7.82 4.54 17.17
CA PRO A 65 -8.18 3.25 16.57
C PRO A 65 -7.21 2.79 15.47
N MET A 66 -7.34 1.55 15.03
CA MET A 66 -6.60 1.07 13.85
C MET A 66 -7.09 1.82 12.62
N GLU A 67 -6.19 2.50 11.91
CA GLU A 67 -6.51 3.24 10.68
C GLU A 67 -6.03 2.50 9.42
N ASP A 68 -5.17 1.49 9.55
CA ASP A 68 -4.71 0.67 8.43
C ASP A 68 -5.77 -0.36 7.98
N TYR A 69 -5.93 -0.46 6.65
CA TYR A 69 -6.72 -1.48 5.99
C TYR A 69 -5.89 -2.24 4.97
N HIS A 70 -6.39 -3.39 4.54
CA HIS A 70 -5.73 -4.20 3.52
C HIS A 70 -6.73 -4.97 2.68
N VAL A 71 -6.28 -5.42 1.52
CA VAL A 71 -6.93 -6.46 0.73
C VAL A 71 -5.90 -7.54 0.48
N ALA A 72 -6.30 -8.80 0.63
CA ALA A 72 -5.47 -9.94 0.25
C ALA A 72 -6.37 -11.10 -0.14
N LYS A 73 -6.59 -11.28 -1.44
CA LYS A 73 -7.46 -12.32 -1.98
C LYS A 73 -7.10 -12.70 -3.40
N PHE A 74 -7.48 -13.90 -3.81
CA PHE A 74 -7.61 -14.27 -5.22
C PHE A 74 -9.08 -14.17 -5.64
N ALA A 75 -9.33 -13.84 -6.90
CA ALA A 75 -10.66 -13.76 -7.49
C ALA A 75 -10.60 -14.24 -8.95
N GLN A 76 -11.62 -15.00 -9.36
CA GLN A 76 -11.80 -15.37 -10.76
C GLN A 76 -12.66 -14.30 -11.44
N ILE A 77 -12.17 -13.69 -12.52
CA ILE A 77 -12.88 -12.69 -13.31
C ILE A 77 -12.76 -13.08 -14.78
N GLN A 78 -13.90 -13.40 -15.39
CA GLN A 78 -13.94 -14.04 -16.71
C GLN A 78 -13.03 -15.30 -16.71
N ASP A 79 -12.17 -15.43 -17.70
CA ASP A 79 -11.23 -16.56 -17.83
C ASP A 79 -9.90 -16.33 -17.09
N ASN A 80 -9.78 -15.23 -16.33
CA ASN A 80 -8.55 -14.84 -15.66
C ASN A 80 -8.64 -15.00 -14.13
N GLU A 81 -7.59 -15.54 -13.53
CA GLU A 81 -7.38 -15.50 -12.08
C GLU A 81 -6.61 -14.22 -11.72
N LEU A 82 -7.15 -13.43 -10.80
CA LEU A 82 -6.52 -12.22 -10.27
C LEU A 82 -6.14 -12.40 -8.81
N GLY A 83 -4.88 -12.13 -8.49
CA GLY A 83 -4.44 -11.84 -7.12
C GLY A 83 -4.55 -10.34 -6.84
N LEU A 84 -5.33 -9.96 -5.85
CA LEU A 84 -5.58 -8.56 -5.48
C LEU A 84 -5.05 -8.33 -4.06
N PHE A 85 -4.04 -7.47 -3.95
CA PHE A 85 -3.34 -7.19 -2.71
C PHE A 85 -3.17 -5.69 -2.51
N ALA A 86 -3.49 -5.18 -1.33
CA ALA A 86 -3.30 -3.75 -1.05
C ALA A 86 -3.06 -3.49 0.43
N ILE A 87 -2.32 -2.43 0.73
CA ILE A 87 -2.28 -1.77 2.03
C ILE A 87 -2.79 -0.34 1.85
N TYR A 88 -3.65 0.08 2.77
CA TYR A 88 -4.14 1.44 2.88
C TYR A 88 -3.78 1.95 4.28
N ASP A 89 -2.78 2.81 4.36
CA ASP A 89 -2.38 3.44 5.63
C ASP A 89 -3.22 4.70 5.81
N GLY A 90 -4.05 4.74 6.84
CA GLY A 90 -4.99 5.83 7.09
C GLY A 90 -4.41 6.86 8.04
N HIS A 91 -4.83 8.12 7.85
CA HIS A 91 -4.50 9.18 8.81
C HIS A 91 -5.69 10.11 9.05
N VAL A 92 -5.87 10.50 10.32
CA VAL A 92 -6.96 11.41 10.76
C VAL A 92 -8.33 10.79 10.45
N GLY A 93 -8.50 9.52 10.80
CA GLY A 93 -9.70 8.72 10.61
C GLY A 93 -9.49 7.47 9.73
N ASP A 94 -10.38 6.50 9.88
CA ASP A 94 -10.35 5.19 9.23
C ASP A 94 -11.32 5.06 8.04
N ARG A 95 -12.11 6.10 7.77
CA ARG A 95 -13.18 6.06 6.77
C ARG A 95 -12.67 6.06 5.33
N VAL A 96 -11.64 6.84 5.02
CA VAL A 96 -10.99 6.86 3.70
C VAL A 96 -10.34 5.51 3.36
N PRO A 97 -9.46 4.93 4.21
CA PRO A 97 -8.89 3.61 3.93
C PRO A 97 -9.95 2.50 3.88
N ALA A 98 -11.01 2.58 4.71
CA ALA A 98 -12.14 1.66 4.63
C ALA A 98 -12.92 1.78 3.30
N TYR A 99 -13.03 2.99 2.74
CA TYR A 99 -13.62 3.22 1.42
C TYR A 99 -12.73 2.59 0.33
N LEU A 100 -11.43 2.87 0.35
CA LEU A 100 -10.47 2.30 -0.61
C LEU A 100 -10.50 0.76 -0.60
N GLN A 101 -10.56 0.13 0.58
CA GLN A 101 -10.66 -1.32 0.72
C GLN A 101 -11.85 -1.92 -0.04
N LYS A 102 -12.99 -1.22 -0.08
CA LYS A 102 -14.23 -1.69 -0.72
C LYS A 102 -14.29 -1.35 -2.20
N HIS A 103 -13.75 -0.19 -2.59
CA HIS A 103 -14.05 0.42 -3.88
C HIS A 103 -12.88 0.42 -4.85
N LEU A 104 -11.63 0.60 -4.42
CA LEU A 104 -10.52 0.89 -5.34
C LEU A 104 -10.29 -0.22 -6.38
N PHE A 105 -10.17 -1.48 -5.95
CA PHE A 105 -10.05 -2.60 -6.91
C PHE A 105 -11.27 -2.74 -7.81
N THR A 106 -12.46 -2.52 -7.27
CA THR A 106 -13.69 -2.60 -8.05
C THR A 106 -13.71 -1.53 -9.15
N ASN A 107 -13.23 -0.32 -8.85
CA ASN A 107 -13.13 0.78 -9.81
C ASN A 107 -12.06 0.47 -10.87
N ILE A 108 -10.87 0.01 -10.47
CA ILE A 108 -9.80 -0.41 -11.42
C ILE A 108 -10.32 -1.47 -12.41
N LEU A 109 -11.01 -2.49 -11.92
CA LEU A 109 -11.49 -3.61 -12.75
C LEU A 109 -12.70 -3.26 -13.62
N ARG A 110 -13.30 -2.09 -13.44
CA ARG A 110 -14.42 -1.58 -14.25
C ARG A 110 -13.99 -0.65 -15.37
N GLU A 111 -12.75 -0.16 -15.34
CA GLU A 111 -12.20 0.62 -16.43
C GLU A 111 -12.19 -0.22 -17.71
N GLU A 112 -12.64 0.37 -18.81
CA GLU A 112 -12.84 -0.31 -20.09
C GLU A 112 -11.56 -0.96 -20.59
N GLU A 113 -10.44 -0.24 -20.49
CA GLU A 113 -9.15 -0.67 -21.00
C GLU A 113 -8.37 -1.56 -20.02
N PHE A 114 -8.96 -2.05 -18.91
CA PHE A 114 -8.19 -2.75 -17.86
C PHE A 114 -7.42 -3.96 -18.39
N TRP A 115 -7.98 -4.71 -19.34
CA TRP A 115 -7.34 -5.89 -19.90
C TRP A 115 -6.31 -5.58 -21.00
N GLU A 116 -6.33 -4.36 -21.53
CA GLU A 116 -5.52 -3.92 -22.67
C GLU A 116 -4.36 -3.03 -22.21
N ASP A 117 -4.67 -2.09 -21.32
CA ASP A 117 -3.74 -1.20 -20.65
C ASP A 117 -4.07 -1.06 -19.15
N PRO A 118 -3.68 -2.06 -18.32
CA PRO A 118 -3.88 -1.99 -16.88
C PRO A 118 -3.22 -0.75 -16.24
N THR A 119 -2.15 -0.22 -16.82
CA THR A 119 -1.44 0.94 -16.27
C THR A 119 -2.30 2.20 -16.36
N LEU A 120 -2.90 2.42 -17.52
CA LEU A 120 -3.84 3.52 -17.75
C LEU A 120 -5.08 3.37 -16.86
N SER A 121 -5.68 2.18 -16.82
CA SER A 121 -6.85 1.90 -16.00
C SER A 121 -6.61 2.08 -14.51
N ILE A 122 -5.47 1.62 -13.99
CA ILE A 122 -5.07 1.88 -12.60
C ILE A 122 -5.01 3.39 -12.34
N SER A 123 -4.37 4.15 -13.23
CA SER A 123 -4.22 5.60 -13.06
C SER A 123 -5.57 6.33 -13.08
N LYS A 124 -6.44 6.02 -14.05
CA LYS A 124 -7.81 6.56 -14.16
C LYS A 124 -8.64 6.23 -12.91
N ALA A 125 -8.60 4.98 -12.46
CA ALA A 125 -9.38 4.54 -11.31
C ALA A 125 -8.90 5.15 -10.00
N TYR A 126 -7.60 5.38 -9.82
CA TYR A 126 -7.07 6.11 -8.68
C TYR A 126 -7.59 7.55 -8.66
N GLU A 127 -7.54 8.24 -9.80
CA GLU A 127 -8.05 9.60 -9.92
C GLU A 127 -9.56 9.68 -9.66
N SER A 128 -10.36 8.84 -10.32
CA SER A 128 -11.82 8.84 -10.16
C SER A 128 -12.26 8.48 -8.74
N THR A 129 -11.62 7.48 -8.12
CA THR A 129 -11.88 7.09 -6.72
C THR A 129 -11.57 8.23 -5.75
N ASP A 130 -10.48 8.98 -5.98
CA ASP A 130 -10.17 10.14 -5.15
C ASP A 130 -11.18 11.27 -5.32
N GLN A 131 -11.66 11.53 -6.54
CA GLN A 131 -12.75 12.49 -6.77
C GLN A 131 -14.03 12.10 -6.03
N GLU A 132 -14.39 10.81 -6.05
CA GLU A 132 -15.52 10.29 -5.27
C GLU A 132 -15.32 10.50 -3.76
N ILE A 133 -14.11 10.26 -3.25
CA ILE A 133 -13.80 10.51 -1.82
C ILE A 133 -13.95 11.99 -1.48
N LEU A 134 -13.46 12.89 -2.33
CA LEU A 134 -13.52 14.34 -2.12
C LEU A 134 -14.94 14.91 -2.22
N SER A 135 -15.78 14.33 -3.08
CA SER A 135 -17.19 14.70 -3.19
C SER A 135 -18.00 14.26 -1.97
N HIS A 136 -17.61 13.14 -1.33
CA HIS A 136 -18.26 12.60 -0.12
C HIS A 136 -17.52 12.93 1.19
N SER A 137 -16.64 13.93 1.18
CA SER A 137 -15.84 14.33 2.36
C SER A 137 -16.64 14.71 3.62
N SER A 138 -17.92 15.11 3.49
CA SER A 138 -18.79 15.32 4.66
C SER A 138 -19.01 14.04 5.46
N ASP A 139 -19.05 12.91 4.75
CA ASP A 139 -19.38 11.60 5.29
C ASP A 139 -18.12 10.80 5.57
N LEU A 140 -17.09 10.91 4.72
CA LEU A 140 -15.80 10.24 4.87
C LEU A 140 -14.85 10.97 5.81
N GLY A 141 -15.11 12.24 6.14
CA GLY A 141 -14.29 13.03 7.05
C GLY A 141 -13.13 13.75 6.36
N ARG A 142 -12.22 14.26 7.20
CA ARG A 142 -11.15 15.18 6.76
C ARG A 142 -9.80 14.50 6.49
N GLY A 143 -9.67 13.24 6.90
CA GLY A 143 -8.44 12.47 6.76
C GLY A 143 -8.17 12.02 5.33
N GLY A 144 -7.21 11.13 5.23
CA GLY A 144 -6.76 10.58 3.97
C GLY A 144 -6.17 9.20 4.15
N SER A 145 -5.62 8.68 3.06
CA SER A 145 -4.91 7.42 3.09
C SER A 145 -3.88 7.31 1.98
N THR A 146 -2.79 6.59 2.28
CA THR A 146 -1.89 6.04 1.27
C THR A 146 -2.54 4.82 0.60
N ALA A 147 -2.01 4.40 -0.54
CA ALA A 147 -2.35 3.13 -1.12
C ALA A 147 -1.13 2.55 -1.83
N VAL A 148 -0.75 1.32 -1.45
CA VAL A 148 0.09 0.47 -2.28
C VAL A 148 -0.73 -0.73 -2.71
N THR A 149 -0.93 -0.91 -4.01
CA THR A 149 -1.72 -2.01 -4.57
C THR A 149 -0.86 -2.89 -5.47
N ALA A 150 -1.13 -4.19 -5.47
CA ALA A 150 -0.57 -5.16 -6.38
C ALA A 150 -1.69 -6.01 -7.02
N ILE A 151 -1.65 -6.12 -8.35
CA ILE A 151 -2.57 -6.92 -9.16
C ILE A 151 -1.74 -7.97 -9.91
N LEU A 152 -1.99 -9.24 -9.61
CA LEU A 152 -1.33 -10.37 -10.24
C LEU A 152 -2.30 -11.07 -11.18
N ILE A 153 -2.06 -11.01 -12.49
CA ILE A 153 -2.90 -11.63 -13.51
C ILE A 153 -2.32 -13.01 -13.87
N ASN A 154 -3.14 -14.06 -13.71
CA ASN A 154 -2.85 -15.45 -14.05
C ASN A 154 -1.52 -15.97 -13.47
N GLY A 155 -1.11 -15.45 -12.32
CA GLY A 155 0.16 -15.81 -11.68
C GLY A 155 1.41 -15.42 -12.47
N ARG A 156 1.29 -14.59 -13.52
CA ARG A 156 2.37 -14.30 -14.47
C ARG A 156 2.74 -12.84 -14.56
N ARG A 157 1.76 -11.93 -14.61
CA ARG A 157 2.00 -10.51 -14.82
C ARG A 157 1.57 -9.73 -13.59
N LEU A 158 2.49 -8.96 -13.01
CA LEU A 158 2.29 -8.24 -11.76
C LEU A 158 2.35 -6.74 -12.02
N TRP A 159 1.26 -6.04 -11.70
CA TRP A 159 1.22 -4.57 -11.62
C TRP A 159 1.28 -4.13 -10.18
N ILE A 160 2.07 -3.10 -9.91
CA ILE A 160 2.21 -2.47 -8.60
C ILE A 160 2.00 -0.97 -8.80
N ALA A 161 1.16 -0.38 -7.95
CA ALA A 161 0.89 1.05 -7.98
C ALA A 161 0.97 1.63 -6.56
N ASN A 162 1.49 2.86 -6.44
CA ASN A 162 1.67 3.52 -5.16
C ASN A 162 1.22 4.98 -5.16
N VAL A 163 0.58 5.39 -4.06
CA VAL A 163 0.31 6.77 -3.65
C VAL A 163 0.64 6.85 -2.16
N GLY A 164 1.53 7.77 -1.76
CA GLY A 164 2.02 7.91 -0.38
C GLY A 164 3.32 7.16 -0.13
N ASP A 165 3.58 6.85 1.14
CA ASP A 165 4.85 6.29 1.64
C ASP A 165 4.71 4.85 2.19
N SER A 166 3.58 4.19 1.92
CA SER A 166 3.54 2.73 1.88
C SER A 166 4.45 2.23 0.74
N ARG A 167 4.95 1.00 0.86
CA ARG A 167 5.97 0.49 -0.06
C ARG A 167 5.78 -0.98 -0.40
N ALA A 168 6.14 -1.31 -1.65
CA ALA A 168 6.28 -2.68 -2.11
C ALA A 168 7.74 -3.02 -2.43
N VAL A 169 8.19 -4.19 -1.97
CA VAL A 169 9.54 -4.74 -2.21
C VAL A 169 9.42 -6.17 -2.71
N LEU A 170 10.03 -6.44 -3.86
CA LEU A 170 10.10 -7.76 -4.50
C LEU A 170 11.45 -8.41 -4.20
N SER A 171 11.47 -9.64 -3.70
CA SER A 171 12.67 -10.47 -3.69
C SER A 171 12.78 -11.23 -5.01
N ARG A 172 13.89 -11.00 -5.72
CA ARG A 172 14.22 -11.70 -6.96
C ARG A 172 15.67 -12.15 -6.94
N LYS A 173 15.93 -13.43 -7.17
CA LYS A 173 17.29 -14.02 -7.08
C LYS A 173 17.99 -13.72 -5.75
N GLY A 174 17.25 -13.72 -4.64
CA GLY A 174 17.77 -13.37 -3.31
C GLY A 174 18.11 -11.89 -3.11
N GLN A 175 17.72 -11.00 -4.06
CA GLN A 175 17.91 -9.55 -3.96
C GLN A 175 16.58 -8.86 -3.71
N ALA A 176 16.57 -7.91 -2.78
CA ALA A 176 15.43 -7.05 -2.52
C ALA A 176 15.43 -5.88 -3.51
N VAL A 177 14.38 -5.80 -4.32
CA VAL A 177 14.14 -4.74 -5.32
C VAL A 177 12.92 -3.96 -4.88
N GLN A 178 13.10 -2.67 -4.57
CA GLN A 178 11.99 -1.78 -4.26
C GLN A 178 11.22 -1.46 -5.55
N MET A 179 9.93 -1.78 -5.58
CA MET A 179 9.07 -1.66 -6.76
C MET A 179 8.27 -0.35 -6.79
N THR A 180 8.28 0.41 -5.69
CA THR A 180 7.51 1.65 -5.54
C THR A 180 8.42 2.79 -5.13
N THR A 181 8.10 4.01 -5.54
CA THR A 181 8.73 5.22 -5.00
C THR A 181 7.88 5.75 -3.84
N ASP A 182 8.52 6.05 -2.71
CA ASP A 182 7.84 6.67 -1.58
C ASP A 182 7.62 8.16 -1.86
N HIS A 183 6.38 8.61 -1.69
CA HIS A 183 5.96 9.97 -1.99
C HIS A 183 6.16 10.89 -0.78
N GLU A 184 7.40 11.34 -0.61
CA GLU A 184 7.81 12.21 0.49
C GLU A 184 7.81 13.71 0.10
N PRO A 185 7.41 14.61 1.01
CA PRO A 185 7.37 16.05 0.75
C PRO A 185 8.67 16.67 0.24
N ASN A 186 9.84 16.24 0.75
CA ASN A 186 11.13 16.78 0.28
C ASN A 186 11.42 16.38 -1.17
N THR A 187 11.12 15.13 -1.54
CA THR A 187 11.38 14.61 -2.89
C THR A 187 10.48 15.28 -3.91
N GLU A 188 9.22 15.56 -3.55
CA GLU A 188 8.24 16.20 -4.44
C GLU A 188 8.08 17.70 -4.20
N ARG A 189 9.02 18.35 -3.50
CA ARG A 189 8.95 19.78 -3.12
C ARG A 189 8.56 20.69 -4.28
N GLY A 190 9.20 20.52 -5.45
CA GLY A 190 8.93 21.36 -6.61
C GLY A 190 7.49 21.29 -7.10
N SER A 191 6.88 20.09 -7.08
CA SER A 191 5.47 19.90 -7.43
C SER A 191 4.54 20.58 -6.41
N ILE A 192 4.85 20.46 -5.12
CA ILE A 192 4.06 21.07 -4.03
C ILE A 192 4.10 22.59 -4.13
N GLU A 193 5.29 23.17 -4.30
CA GLU A 193 5.50 24.62 -4.37
C GLU A 193 4.89 25.24 -5.63
N THR A 194 4.97 24.56 -6.78
CA THR A 194 4.30 25.00 -8.03
C THR A 194 2.78 25.06 -7.89
N ARG A 195 2.21 24.24 -7.00
CA ARG A 195 0.77 24.24 -6.68
C ARG A 195 0.41 25.17 -5.52
N GLY A 196 1.32 26.07 -5.13
CA GLY A 196 1.10 27.08 -4.09
C GLY A 196 1.19 26.56 -2.65
N GLY A 197 1.69 25.35 -2.45
CA GLY A 197 2.01 24.82 -1.12
C GLY A 197 3.45 25.13 -0.70
N PHE A 198 3.87 24.61 0.46
CA PHE A 198 5.26 24.64 0.91
C PHE A 198 5.62 23.38 1.68
N VAL A 199 6.93 23.09 1.80
CA VAL A 199 7.44 21.97 2.60
C VAL A 199 8.14 22.51 3.84
N SER A 200 7.60 22.22 5.03
CA SER A 200 8.22 22.59 6.30
C SER A 200 9.21 21.52 6.77
N ASN A 201 10.41 21.94 7.16
CA ASN A 201 11.45 21.09 7.73
C ASN A 201 11.81 21.60 9.13
N LEU A 202 10.98 21.29 10.13
CA LEU A 202 11.23 21.68 11.51
C LEU A 202 12.27 20.74 12.15
N PRO A 203 13.27 21.25 12.89
CA PRO A 203 14.23 20.41 13.59
C PRO A 203 13.54 19.40 14.52
N GLY A 204 13.86 18.11 14.36
CA GLY A 204 13.26 17.03 15.16
C GLY A 204 11.92 16.50 14.64
N ASP A 205 11.37 17.06 13.56
CA ASP A 205 10.17 16.55 12.89
C ASP A 205 10.51 16.02 11.48
N VAL A 206 9.59 15.27 10.90
CA VAL A 206 9.64 14.87 9.50
C VAL A 206 9.20 16.03 8.60
N PRO A 207 9.65 16.08 7.33
CA PRO A 207 9.15 17.04 6.34
C PRO A 207 7.63 16.95 6.20
N ARG A 208 6.95 18.11 6.09
CA ARG A 208 5.48 18.15 5.95
C ARG A 208 5.01 19.15 4.89
N VAL A 209 3.98 18.77 4.13
CA VAL A 209 3.22 19.67 3.26
C VAL A 209 2.40 20.64 4.11
N ASN A 210 2.63 21.94 3.90
CA ASN A 210 2.02 23.05 4.63
C ASN A 210 2.09 22.90 6.17
N GLY A 211 3.14 22.25 6.70
CA GLY A 211 3.28 22.00 8.14
C GLY A 211 2.35 20.92 8.71
N LYS A 212 1.61 20.19 7.86
CA LYS A 212 0.55 19.27 8.30
C LYS A 212 0.83 17.81 7.94
N LEU A 213 0.95 17.51 6.65
CA LEU A 213 0.94 16.12 6.16
C LEU A 213 2.35 15.63 5.79
N ALA A 214 2.75 14.46 6.28
CA ALA A 214 4.09 13.90 6.08
C ALA A 214 4.27 13.11 4.77
N VAL A 215 3.25 13.09 3.92
CA VAL A 215 3.26 12.50 2.57
C VAL A 215 2.89 13.57 1.53
N SER A 216 3.42 13.45 0.32
CA SER A 216 3.15 14.38 -0.79
C SER A 216 2.01 13.94 -1.71
N ARG A 217 1.67 12.65 -1.69
CA ARG A 217 0.52 12.10 -2.40
C ARG A 217 -0.36 11.30 -1.45
N ALA A 218 -1.68 11.48 -1.55
CA ALA A 218 -2.67 10.77 -0.73
C ALA A 218 -4.06 10.84 -1.38
N PHE A 219 -4.89 9.84 -1.07
CA PHE A 219 -6.33 9.92 -1.26
C PHE A 219 -6.97 10.78 -0.16
N GLY A 220 -8.02 11.53 -0.50
CA GLY A 220 -8.70 12.40 0.47
C GLY A 220 -7.91 13.67 0.76
N ASP A 221 -7.74 14.02 2.04
CA ASP A 221 -7.03 15.23 2.48
C ASP A 221 -7.55 16.52 1.85
N LYS A 222 -8.89 16.66 1.78
CA LYS A 222 -9.57 17.75 1.04
C LYS A 222 -9.01 19.15 1.31
N SER A 223 -8.62 19.45 2.55
CA SER A 223 -8.06 20.76 2.93
C SER A 223 -6.67 21.06 2.35
N LEU A 224 -5.96 20.04 1.88
CA LEU A 224 -4.62 20.13 1.30
C LEU A 224 -4.59 19.70 -0.18
N LYS A 225 -5.71 19.24 -0.73
CA LYS A 225 -5.77 18.63 -2.06
C LYS A 225 -5.26 19.54 -3.19
N SER A 226 -5.41 20.85 -3.06
CA SER A 226 -4.84 21.83 -3.99
C SER A 226 -3.31 21.73 -4.09
N HIS A 227 -2.63 21.19 -3.09
CA HIS A 227 -1.16 21.06 -3.02
C HIS A 227 -0.68 19.60 -3.08
N LEU A 228 -1.60 18.63 -2.97
CA LEU A 228 -1.32 17.20 -2.99
C LEU A 228 -1.75 16.55 -4.31
N ARG A 229 -1.10 15.44 -4.64
CA ARG A 229 -1.43 14.58 -5.77
C ARG A 229 -2.10 13.29 -5.30
N SER A 230 -2.80 12.61 -6.20
CA SER A 230 -3.37 11.26 -6.02
C SER A 230 -3.10 10.35 -7.21
N ASP A 231 -2.39 10.84 -8.23
CA ASP A 231 -1.98 10.02 -9.35
C ASP A 231 -0.87 9.04 -8.91
N PRO A 232 -1.01 7.73 -9.22
CA PRO A 232 -0.08 6.72 -8.79
C PRO A 232 1.17 6.67 -9.67
N ASP A 233 2.30 6.32 -9.05
CA ASP A 233 3.40 5.73 -9.80
C ASP A 233 3.09 4.24 -10.01
N VAL A 234 3.05 3.78 -11.27
CA VAL A 234 2.70 2.41 -11.65
C VAL A 234 3.90 1.71 -12.30
N GLN A 235 4.20 0.49 -11.85
CA GLN A 235 5.21 -0.39 -12.44
C GLN A 235 4.60 -1.76 -12.72
N ASN A 236 5.16 -2.47 -13.70
CA ASN A 236 4.81 -3.87 -13.95
C ASN A 236 6.06 -4.73 -14.15
N THR A 237 5.94 -6.02 -13.82
CA THR A 237 6.98 -7.03 -14.02
C THR A 237 6.36 -8.39 -14.26
N ASP A 238 7.10 -9.26 -14.93
CA ASP A 238 6.78 -10.68 -14.99
C ASP A 238 7.17 -11.39 -13.69
N VAL A 239 6.34 -12.36 -13.32
CA VAL A 239 6.57 -13.34 -12.26
C VAL A 239 7.08 -14.62 -12.93
N ASP A 240 8.31 -14.99 -12.59
CA ASP A 240 8.99 -16.17 -13.11
C ASP A 240 9.62 -16.98 -11.97
N VAL A 241 10.43 -17.96 -12.33
CA VAL A 241 11.12 -18.86 -11.39
C VAL A 241 12.10 -18.14 -10.46
N ASP A 242 12.51 -16.93 -10.81
CA ASP A 242 13.44 -16.12 -10.03
C ASP A 242 12.73 -15.20 -9.04
N THR A 243 11.40 -15.07 -9.14
CA THR A 243 10.56 -14.25 -8.27
C THR A 243 10.14 -15.03 -7.03
N GLU A 244 10.57 -14.58 -5.85
CA GLU A 244 10.46 -15.37 -4.61
C GLU A 244 9.32 -14.90 -3.69
N ILE A 245 9.22 -13.57 -3.48
CA ILE A 245 8.26 -12.98 -2.57
C ILE A 245 8.02 -11.51 -2.93
N LEU A 246 6.76 -11.08 -2.86
CA LEU A 246 6.40 -9.66 -2.84
C LEU A 246 5.94 -9.30 -1.44
N ILE A 247 6.46 -8.19 -0.91
CA ILE A 247 6.07 -7.62 0.38
C ILE A 247 5.43 -6.27 0.12
N LEU A 248 4.21 -6.07 0.62
CA LEU A 248 3.58 -4.76 0.76
C LEU A 248 3.49 -4.44 2.25
N ALA A 249 3.88 -3.23 2.65
CA ALA A 249 3.64 -2.75 4.00
C ALA A 249 3.48 -1.22 4.09
N SER A 250 2.83 -0.78 5.17
CA SER A 250 2.76 0.61 5.62
C SER A 250 4.11 1.09 6.16
N ASP A 251 4.24 2.41 6.36
CA ASP A 251 5.50 3.03 6.74
C ASP A 251 6.02 2.60 8.12
N GLY A 252 5.14 2.13 9.01
CA GLY A 252 5.52 1.63 10.33
C GLY A 252 6.38 0.37 10.32
N ILE A 253 6.44 -0.37 9.21
CA ILE A 253 7.42 -1.46 8.98
C ILE A 253 8.71 -0.95 8.34
N TRP A 254 8.65 0.04 7.45
CA TRP A 254 9.81 0.49 6.67
C TRP A 254 10.68 1.49 7.41
N LYS A 255 10.06 2.30 8.28
CA LYS A 255 10.72 3.35 9.07
C LYS A 255 10.98 2.84 10.49
N VAL A 256 11.75 1.76 10.60
CA VAL A 256 12.31 1.31 11.90
C VAL A 256 13.55 2.14 12.19
N LYS A 257 13.52 2.90 13.29
CA LYS A 257 14.64 3.69 13.83
C LYS A 257 15.44 2.91 14.87
#